data_AF-A0AAE1AWQ6-F1
#
_entry.id   AF-A0AAE1AWQ6-F1
#
_cell.length_a   1.000
_cell.length_b   1.000
_cell.length_c   1.000
_cell.angle_alpha   90.00
_cell.angle_beta   90.00
_cell.angle_gamma   90.00
#
_symmetry.space_group_name_H-M   'P 1'
#
loop_
_entity.id
_entity.type
_entity.pdbx_description
1 polymer ?
#
loop_
_entity_poly.entity_id
_entity_poly.type
_entity_poly.pdbx_seq_one_letter_code
_entity_poly.pdbx_strand_id
1 'polypeptide(L)'
;MVKYNLNRQQLYRSIRPNSTANTKELQKIRRSVIDPMVKNCPNPTHSGFRFPDSWTSRYTKNSDIALVVTVNYESLYKTRAYAEFVHRQSFRFILYCGPNMSAFTKFVKRHGGLDHVTFLDGGWSGRHGWHTIYRCLTLAMKMRLPVKGYLQVGDDVLVNSKNLSSQPRDKVMIRDSYSKRNLTVVEETENWFHWNKPWGREALIKLFTQLRTSAKFAPSSSVARTMFGDDVHGLSSEEFQSPVPGRTSRDVKRATSRFLENYSANIGSLDIVIHRATDFFFVPESWREDYIILAEIFQYTGVFLEFAFPMLHLGMTRKENVNYVHGVSLWREERNAPWKFYHEDLAFLHPFKSMKDLETKEGLEFFCGSFLERYEAWVHS
;
A
#
# COMPACT_ATOMS: atom_id res chain seq x y z
N MET A 1 21.18 -1.45 1.57
CA MET A 1 20.86 -2.64 2.38
C MET A 1 19.45 -2.47 2.93
N VAL A 2 18.49 -3.34 2.57
CA VAL A 2 17.12 -3.27 3.10
C VAL A 2 17.16 -3.64 4.58
N LYS A 3 16.69 -2.76 5.46
CA LYS A 3 16.55 -3.06 6.90
C LYS A 3 15.12 -3.54 7.16
N TYR A 4 14.97 -4.79 7.54
CA TYR A 4 13.71 -5.32 8.04
C TYR A 4 13.98 -6.10 9.33
N ASN A 5 13.01 -6.12 10.24
CA ASN A 5 13.01 -7.08 11.33
C ASN A 5 12.14 -8.25 10.89
N LEU A 6 12.77 -9.30 10.39
CA LEU A 6 12.08 -10.50 9.94
C LEU A 6 11.90 -11.41 11.16
N ASN A 7 10.71 -11.42 11.74
CA ASN A 7 10.35 -12.44 12.73
C ASN A 7 10.10 -13.79 12.03
N ARG A 8 11.18 -14.40 11.52
CA ARG A 8 11.17 -15.68 10.79
C ARG A 8 10.61 -16.84 11.62
N GLN A 9 10.67 -16.75 12.95
CA GLN A 9 10.21 -17.82 13.82
C GLN A 9 8.68 -18.02 13.77
N GLN A 10 7.90 -17.00 13.42
CA GLN A 10 6.43 -17.09 13.32
C GLN A 10 5.90 -17.33 11.90
N LEU A 11 6.61 -16.95 10.85
CA LEU A 11 6.16 -17.14 9.45
C LEU A 11 5.95 -18.62 9.08
N TYR A 12 6.70 -19.54 9.71
CA TYR A 12 6.74 -20.96 9.36
C TYR A 12 6.41 -21.94 10.49
N ARG A 13 6.31 -21.52 11.76
CA ARG A 13 6.02 -22.45 12.85
C ARG A 13 4.55 -22.44 13.25
N SER A 14 3.91 -23.59 13.09
CA SER A 14 2.80 -24.01 13.94
C SER A 14 3.33 -24.10 15.38
N ILE A 15 3.14 -23.04 16.19
CA ILE A 15 3.57 -23.04 17.58
C ILE A 15 2.67 -24.03 18.34
N ARG A 16 3.25 -25.12 18.87
CA ARG A 16 2.55 -25.98 19.84
C ARG A 16 2.29 -25.15 21.11
N PRO A 17 1.09 -25.20 21.73
CA PRO A 17 0.70 -24.23 22.75
C PRO A 17 1.46 -24.29 24.10
N ASN A 18 2.32 -25.28 24.34
CA ASN A 18 2.70 -25.66 25.70
C ASN A 18 4.05 -25.09 26.21
N SER A 19 4.40 -23.83 25.93
CA SER A 19 5.55 -23.19 26.60
C SER A 19 5.15 -21.97 27.41
N THR A 20 5.67 -21.83 28.62
CA THR A 20 5.49 -20.68 29.53
C THR A 20 5.94 -19.34 28.93
N ALA A 21 6.83 -19.37 27.94
CA ALA A 21 7.22 -18.20 27.15
C ALA A 21 6.07 -17.70 26.26
N ASN A 22 5.26 -18.61 25.70
CA ASN A 22 4.07 -18.26 24.90
C ASN A 22 3.04 -17.50 25.75
N THR A 23 2.88 -17.87 27.03
CA THR A 23 1.93 -17.20 27.94
C THR A 23 2.30 -15.74 28.19
N LYS A 24 3.58 -15.41 28.37
CA LYS A 24 4.03 -14.02 28.60
C LYS A 24 3.91 -13.15 27.36
N GLU A 25 4.21 -13.69 26.18
CA GLU A 25 4.06 -12.96 24.91
C GLU A 25 2.59 -12.68 24.61
N LEU A 26 1.72 -13.69 24.74
CA LEU A 26 0.28 -13.54 24.57
C LEU A 26 -0.32 -12.52 25.54
N GLN A 27 0.15 -12.50 26.80
CA GLN A 27 -0.27 -11.49 27.77
C GLN A 27 0.15 -10.06 27.38
N LYS A 28 1.32 -9.88 26.76
CA LYS A 28 1.75 -8.57 26.26
C LYS A 28 0.90 -8.13 25.08
N ILE A 29 0.64 -9.03 24.13
CA ILE A 29 -0.22 -8.74 22.98
C ILE A 29 -1.62 -8.36 23.47
N ARG A 30 -2.17 -9.12 24.40
CA ARG A 30 -3.47 -8.83 25.02
C ARG A 30 -3.51 -7.41 25.59
N ARG A 31 -2.53 -7.05 26.41
CA ARG A 31 -2.45 -5.70 27.01
C ARG A 31 -2.28 -4.57 26.00
N SER A 32 -1.49 -4.78 24.94
CA SER A 32 -1.15 -3.72 24.00
C SER A 32 -2.10 -3.59 22.80
N VAL A 33 -2.84 -4.65 22.45
CA VAL A 33 -3.70 -4.72 21.26
C VAL A 33 -5.16 -4.94 21.64
N ILE A 34 -5.44 -5.90 22.53
CA ILE A 34 -6.79 -6.37 22.84
C ILE A 34 -7.49 -5.45 23.84
N ASP A 35 -6.89 -5.31 25.03
CA ASP A 35 -7.52 -4.64 26.16
C ASP A 35 -7.91 -3.18 25.83
N PRO A 36 -7.12 -2.39 25.08
CA PRO A 36 -7.53 -1.04 24.66
C PRO A 36 -8.79 -1.04 23.79
N MET A 37 -8.95 -2.04 22.92
CA MET A 37 -10.11 -2.14 22.03
C MET A 37 -11.35 -2.65 22.78
N VAL A 38 -11.19 -3.63 23.67
CA VAL A 38 -12.28 -4.12 24.54
C VAL A 38 -12.74 -3.03 25.50
N LYS A 39 -11.84 -2.17 25.99
CA LYS A 39 -12.21 -1.02 26.80
C LYS A 39 -13.13 -0.04 26.04
N ASN A 40 -12.86 0.17 24.75
CA ASN A 40 -13.63 1.09 23.91
C ASN A 40 -14.92 0.46 23.37
N CYS A 41 -14.89 -0.84 23.08
CA CYS A 41 -16.01 -1.65 22.64
C CYS A 41 -16.25 -2.76 23.68
N PRO A 42 -17.00 -2.51 24.79
CA PRO A 42 -17.19 -3.47 25.88
C PRO A 42 -18.16 -4.61 25.56
N ASN A 43 -18.94 -4.48 24.49
CA ASN A 43 -19.84 -5.51 23.96
C ASN A 43 -19.34 -6.19 22.66
N PRO A 44 -18.08 -6.64 22.52
CA PRO A 44 -17.68 -7.40 21.34
C PRO A 44 -18.19 -8.86 21.42
N THR A 45 -19.14 -9.15 22.32
CA THR A 45 -19.55 -10.50 22.69
C THR A 45 -20.95 -10.88 22.22
N HIS A 46 -21.60 -10.11 21.34
CA HIS A 46 -22.93 -10.51 20.86
C HIS A 46 -22.94 -11.85 20.08
N SER A 47 -21.78 -12.41 19.68
CA SER A 47 -21.73 -13.81 19.22
C SER A 47 -20.39 -14.55 19.42
N GLY A 48 -19.49 -14.07 20.28
CA GLY A 48 -18.27 -14.80 20.62
C GLY A 48 -17.04 -14.43 19.80
N PHE A 49 -16.60 -13.17 19.91
CA PHE A 49 -15.25 -12.76 19.54
C PHE A 49 -14.22 -13.70 20.17
N ARG A 50 -13.73 -14.66 19.39
CA ARG A 50 -12.60 -15.48 19.77
C ARG A 50 -11.37 -14.83 19.17
N PHE A 51 -10.70 -13.99 19.97
CA PHE A 51 -9.30 -13.69 19.69
C PHE A 51 -8.59 -15.01 19.42
N PRO A 52 -7.82 -15.13 18.34
CA PRO A 52 -7.14 -16.38 18.05
C PRO A 52 -6.33 -16.80 19.28
N ASP A 53 -6.67 -17.95 19.88
CA ASP A 53 -5.89 -18.55 20.98
C ASP A 53 -4.42 -18.72 20.57
N SER A 54 -4.19 -18.81 19.25
CA SER A 54 -2.91 -18.54 18.63
C SER A 54 -3.04 -17.56 17.45
N TRP A 55 -2.23 -16.50 17.49
CA TRP A 55 -2.00 -15.56 16.37
C TRP A 55 -1.41 -16.24 15.12
N THR A 56 -1.11 -17.54 15.22
CA THR A 56 -0.59 -18.43 14.18
C THR A 56 -1.65 -19.42 13.67
N SER A 57 -2.94 -19.25 14.01
CA SER A 57 -4.00 -20.15 13.54
C SER A 57 -4.03 -20.20 12.00
N ARG A 58 -4.17 -21.40 11.44
CA ARG A 58 -3.79 -21.71 10.05
C ARG A 58 -4.81 -21.31 8.99
N TYR A 59 -5.99 -20.81 9.37
CA TYR A 59 -7.10 -20.61 8.44
C TYR A 59 -7.76 -19.24 8.66
N THR A 60 -7.20 -18.22 8.01
CA THR A 60 -7.86 -16.92 7.88
C THR A 60 -8.45 -16.78 6.47
N LYS A 61 -9.60 -16.10 6.34
CA LYS A 61 -10.37 -16.02 5.08
C LYS A 61 -9.63 -15.29 3.94
N ASN A 62 -8.67 -14.43 4.25
CA ASN A 62 -7.76 -13.77 3.30
C ASN A 62 -6.29 -14.16 3.56
N SER A 63 -6.04 -15.42 3.96
CA SER A 63 -4.69 -15.94 4.23
C SER A 63 -3.76 -15.97 3.01
N ASP A 64 -4.32 -15.88 1.81
CA ASP A 64 -3.63 -15.84 0.53
C ASP A 64 -3.24 -14.42 0.09
N ILE A 65 -3.50 -13.40 0.91
CA ILE A 65 -3.08 -12.02 0.67
C ILE A 65 -2.08 -11.59 1.75
N ALA A 66 -1.00 -10.93 1.34
CA ALA A 66 -0.14 -10.17 2.24
C ALA A 66 -0.66 -8.72 2.37
N LEU A 67 -1.11 -8.34 3.56
CA LEU A 67 -1.51 -6.97 3.87
C LEU A 67 -0.29 -6.14 4.23
N VAL A 68 -0.03 -5.07 3.48
CA VAL A 68 1.05 -4.12 3.73
C VAL A 68 0.41 -2.82 4.25
N VAL A 69 0.47 -2.62 5.56
CA VAL A 69 -0.06 -1.41 6.21
C VAL A 69 1.05 -0.37 6.27
N THR A 70 0.80 0.78 5.70
CA THR A 70 1.78 1.86 5.58
C THR A 70 1.51 2.97 6.56
N VAL A 71 2.56 3.40 7.26
CA VAL A 71 2.48 4.35 8.37
C VAL A 71 3.28 5.59 8.00
N ASN A 72 2.58 6.72 7.86
CA ASN A 72 3.17 7.94 7.34
C ASN A 72 4.21 8.57 8.28
N TYR A 73 3.94 8.54 9.59
CA TYR A 73 4.75 9.23 10.60
C TYR A 73 5.04 8.35 11.82
N GLU A 74 6.15 8.62 12.51
CA GLU A 74 6.50 7.92 13.75
C GLU A 74 5.45 8.10 14.86
N SER A 75 4.72 9.23 14.88
CA SER A 75 3.64 9.46 15.85
C SER A 75 2.43 8.54 15.63
N LEU A 76 2.26 8.00 14.42
CA LEU A 76 1.19 7.07 14.06
C LEU A 76 1.53 5.63 14.44
N TYR A 77 2.69 5.37 15.03
CA TYR A 77 3.09 4.03 15.46
C TYR A 77 2.09 3.32 16.39
N LYS A 78 1.24 4.05 17.10
CA LYS A 78 0.17 3.47 17.93
C LYS A 78 -1.04 2.96 17.13
N THR A 79 -1.28 3.39 15.89
CA THR A 79 -2.40 2.91 15.04
C THR A 79 -2.27 1.43 14.69
N ARG A 80 -1.07 0.87 14.77
CA ARG A 80 -0.83 -0.55 14.47
C ARG A 80 -1.55 -1.51 15.41
N ALA A 81 -1.76 -1.14 16.67
CA ALA A 81 -2.54 -1.96 17.59
C ALA A 81 -3.98 -2.11 17.07
N TYR A 82 -4.57 -1.02 16.59
CA TYR A 82 -5.87 -1.06 15.93
C TYR A 82 -5.85 -1.90 14.65
N ALA A 83 -4.87 -1.68 13.77
CA ALA A 83 -4.75 -2.45 12.53
C ALA A 83 -4.55 -3.96 12.78
N GLU A 84 -3.78 -4.33 13.81
CA GLU A 84 -3.63 -5.72 14.27
C GLU A 84 -4.97 -6.27 14.74
N PHE A 85 -5.67 -5.55 15.64
CA PHE A 85 -6.96 -5.99 16.18
C PHE A 85 -7.97 -6.29 15.08
N VAL A 86 -8.11 -5.37 14.10
CA VAL A 86 -9.09 -5.49 13.03
C VAL A 86 -8.64 -6.55 12.01
N HIS A 87 -7.45 -6.39 11.42
CA HIS A 87 -7.10 -7.13 10.22
C HIS A 87 -6.51 -8.52 10.49
N ARG A 88 -5.90 -8.78 11.65
CA ARG A 88 -5.22 -10.04 11.90
C ARG A 88 -6.11 -11.27 11.79
N GLN A 89 -7.39 -11.13 12.09
CA GLN A 89 -8.37 -12.22 11.97
C GLN A 89 -8.58 -12.67 10.52
N SER A 90 -8.39 -11.77 9.56
CA SER A 90 -8.55 -12.05 8.13
C SER A 90 -7.25 -12.36 7.41
N PHE A 91 -6.13 -11.77 7.85
CA PHE A 91 -4.86 -11.84 7.14
C PHE A 91 -3.81 -12.58 7.94
N ARG A 92 -3.25 -13.63 7.34
CA ARG A 92 -2.11 -14.35 7.92
C ARG A 92 -0.85 -13.49 7.91
N PHE A 93 -0.58 -12.84 6.79
CA PHE A 93 0.60 -12.00 6.60
C PHE A 93 0.21 -10.53 6.68
N ILE A 94 0.65 -9.85 7.73
CA ILE A 94 0.56 -8.38 7.83
C ILE A 94 1.98 -7.86 8.03
N LEU A 95 2.36 -6.92 7.16
CA LEU A 95 3.64 -6.21 7.20
C LEU A 95 3.34 -4.74 7.44
N TYR A 96 4.01 -4.16 8.43
CA TYR A 96 3.97 -2.71 8.64
C TYR A 96 5.15 -2.08 7.94
N CYS A 97 4.93 -0.99 7.22
CA CYS A 97 5.99 -0.25 6.56
C CYS A 97 5.94 1.20 7.01
N GLY A 98 7.06 1.74 7.47
CA GLY A 98 7.11 3.09 8.03
C GLY A 98 8.47 3.75 7.92
N PRO A 99 8.61 4.99 8.43
CA PRO A 99 9.77 5.84 8.17
C PRO A 99 11.09 5.32 8.75
N ASN A 100 11.06 4.75 9.96
CA ASN A 100 12.29 4.53 10.71
C ASN A 100 12.22 3.27 11.61
N MET A 101 13.04 2.27 11.26
CA MET A 101 13.16 1.02 12.02
C MET A 101 13.66 1.22 13.46
N SER A 102 14.60 2.15 13.68
CA SER A 102 15.15 2.41 15.01
C SER A 102 14.10 3.04 15.91
N ALA A 103 13.35 4.02 15.41
CA ALA A 103 12.22 4.61 16.12
C ALA A 103 11.14 3.56 16.40
N PHE A 104 10.87 2.66 15.44
CA PHE A 104 9.91 1.58 15.64
C PHE A 104 10.37 0.62 16.74
N THR A 105 11.64 0.20 16.72
CA THR A 105 12.22 -0.66 17.75
C THR A 105 12.13 -0.01 19.13
N LYS A 106 12.41 1.29 19.25
CA LYS A 106 12.24 2.04 20.51
C LYS A 106 10.78 2.13 20.95
N PHE A 107 9.84 2.26 20.00
CA PHE A 107 8.42 2.25 20.28
C PHE A 107 7.98 0.90 20.87
N VAL A 108 8.34 -0.20 20.21
CA VAL A 108 8.00 -1.56 20.65
C VAL A 108 8.60 -1.86 22.01
N LYS A 109 9.87 -1.50 22.25
CA LYS A 109 10.50 -1.66 23.57
C LYS A 109 9.77 -0.92 24.70
N ARG A 110 9.18 0.25 24.42
CA ARG A 110 8.44 1.05 25.40
C ARG A 110 7.03 0.52 25.68
N HIS A 111 6.31 0.10 24.63
CA HIS A 111 4.88 -0.21 24.73
C HIS A 111 4.59 -1.71 24.77
N GLY A 112 5.56 -2.56 24.40
CA GLY A 112 5.42 -4.00 24.31
C GLY A 112 4.36 -4.46 23.30
N GLY A 113 4.17 -5.78 23.19
CA GLY A 113 3.01 -6.40 22.56
C GLY A 113 2.95 -6.33 21.02
N LEU A 114 3.95 -5.72 20.38
CA LEU A 114 4.11 -5.68 18.92
C LEU A 114 5.45 -6.30 18.46
N ASP A 115 6.13 -7.05 19.33
CA ASP A 115 7.39 -7.74 18.99
C ASP A 115 7.21 -8.80 17.89
N HIS A 116 5.97 -9.28 17.72
CA HIS A 116 5.60 -10.32 16.75
C HIS A 116 5.43 -9.79 15.32
N VAL A 117 5.21 -8.47 15.14
CA VAL A 117 4.88 -7.90 13.84
C VAL A 117 6.12 -7.81 12.95
N THR A 118 5.92 -7.95 11.64
CA THR A 118 6.98 -7.67 10.67
C THR A 118 6.97 -6.18 10.33
N PHE A 119 8.12 -5.51 10.50
CA PHE A 119 8.28 -4.11 10.13
C PHE A 119 9.29 -3.97 8.99
N LEU A 120 8.92 -3.18 7.99
CA LEU A 120 9.73 -2.80 6.83
C LEU A 120 10.17 -1.35 7.03
N ASP A 121 11.48 -1.13 6.99
CA ASP A 121 11.99 0.23 6.90
C ASP A 121 11.74 0.75 5.50
N GLY A 122 10.78 1.66 5.39
CA GLY A 122 10.44 2.36 4.16
C GLY A 122 11.62 3.16 3.61
N GLY A 123 12.58 3.51 4.46
CA GLY A 123 13.78 4.24 4.08
C GLY A 123 13.52 5.73 3.88
N TRP A 124 12.51 6.29 4.56
CA TRP A 124 12.19 7.70 4.46
C TRP A 124 12.18 8.37 5.84
N SER A 125 12.88 9.49 5.97
CA SER A 125 12.89 10.31 7.19
C SER A 125 12.40 11.73 6.88
N GLY A 126 11.80 12.39 7.88
CA GLY A 126 11.31 13.77 7.75
C GLY A 126 9.88 13.91 7.22
N ARG A 127 9.44 15.16 6.98
CA ARG A 127 8.03 15.54 6.75
C ARG A 127 7.45 15.12 5.38
N HIS A 128 8.28 14.69 4.43
CA HIS A 128 7.90 14.41 3.03
C HIS A 128 8.20 12.98 2.57
N GLY A 129 8.64 12.11 3.48
CA GLY A 129 9.05 10.75 3.14
C GLY A 129 7.95 9.84 2.61
N TRP A 130 6.70 10.15 2.97
CA TRP A 130 5.50 9.41 2.56
C TRP A 130 5.20 9.49 1.06
N HIS A 131 5.85 10.39 0.30
CA HIS A 131 5.60 10.56 -1.14
C HIS A 131 5.92 9.33 -1.98
N THR A 132 6.76 8.40 -1.49
CA THR A 132 7.19 7.18 -2.20
C THR A 132 6.72 5.88 -1.54
N ILE A 133 5.60 5.94 -0.82
CA ILE A 133 5.09 4.84 0.00
C ILE A 133 4.75 3.56 -0.80
N TYR A 134 4.60 3.66 -2.12
CA TYR A 134 4.51 2.50 -3.03
C TYR A 134 5.74 1.58 -3.00
N ARG A 135 6.88 2.08 -2.48
CA ARG A 135 8.07 1.28 -2.16
C ARG A 135 7.80 0.18 -1.14
N CYS A 136 6.85 0.37 -0.22
CA CYS A 136 6.52 -0.64 0.77
C CYS A 136 6.11 -1.96 0.13
N LEU A 137 5.29 -1.88 -0.92
CA LEU A 137 4.90 -3.05 -1.70
C LEU A 137 6.12 -3.70 -2.36
N THR A 138 7.05 -2.92 -2.91
CA THR A 138 8.32 -3.42 -3.46
C THR A 138 9.11 -4.20 -2.43
N LEU A 139 9.23 -3.68 -1.20
CA LEU A 139 9.95 -4.33 -0.12
C LEU A 139 9.26 -5.64 0.33
N ALA A 140 7.94 -5.62 0.48
CA ALA A 140 7.16 -6.79 0.84
C ALA A 140 7.24 -7.90 -0.23
N MET A 141 7.17 -7.52 -1.50
CA MET A 141 7.31 -8.42 -2.63
C MET A 141 8.69 -9.08 -2.69
N LYS A 142 9.76 -8.33 -2.38
CA LYS A 142 11.13 -8.90 -2.32
C LYS A 142 11.27 -10.01 -1.28
N MET A 143 10.35 -10.13 -0.32
CA MET A 143 10.33 -11.21 0.67
C MET A 143 9.78 -12.54 0.14
N ARG A 144 9.13 -12.56 -1.03
CA ARG A 144 8.57 -13.76 -1.70
C ARG A 144 7.71 -14.61 -0.74
N LEU A 145 6.71 -13.96 -0.15
CA LEU A 145 5.77 -14.64 0.74
C LEU A 145 4.90 -15.62 -0.07
N PRO A 146 4.46 -16.74 0.51
CA PRO A 146 3.63 -17.72 -0.17
C PRO A 146 2.16 -17.23 -0.24
N VAL A 147 1.92 -16.18 -1.03
CA VAL A 147 0.62 -15.50 -1.19
C VAL A 147 0.26 -15.39 -2.67
N LYS A 148 -1.02 -15.18 -2.97
CA LYS A 148 -1.52 -14.90 -4.33
C LYS A 148 -1.40 -13.44 -4.73
N GLY A 149 -1.23 -12.54 -3.77
CA GLY A 149 -0.97 -11.13 -4.04
C GLY A 149 -0.77 -10.31 -2.78
N TYR A 150 -0.53 -9.02 -3.00
CA TYR A 150 -0.20 -8.07 -1.95
C TYR A 150 -1.19 -6.91 -2.00
N LEU A 151 -1.80 -6.60 -0.86
CA LEU A 151 -2.69 -5.47 -0.67
C LEU A 151 -1.95 -4.40 0.15
N GLN A 152 -1.66 -3.25 -0.43
CA GLN A 152 -1.15 -2.10 0.29
C GLN A 152 -2.29 -1.18 0.74
N VAL A 153 -2.28 -0.81 2.02
CA VAL A 153 -3.19 0.20 2.58
C VAL A 153 -2.49 1.22 3.49
N GLY A 154 -3.11 2.38 3.67
CA GLY A 154 -2.72 3.35 4.70
C GLY A 154 -3.13 2.89 6.11
N ASP A 155 -2.49 3.42 7.14
CA ASP A 155 -2.82 3.10 8.54
C ASP A 155 -4.18 3.66 9.02
N ASP A 156 -4.75 4.58 8.23
CA ASP A 156 -6.10 5.12 8.37
C ASP A 156 -7.08 4.56 7.33
N VAL A 157 -6.88 3.34 6.84
CA VAL A 157 -7.83 2.67 5.93
C VAL A 157 -8.54 1.54 6.64
N LEU A 158 -9.88 1.58 6.61
CA LEU A 158 -10.72 0.49 7.09
C LEU A 158 -11.06 -0.46 5.94
N VAL A 159 -10.35 -1.59 5.87
CA VAL A 159 -10.60 -2.63 4.85
C VAL A 159 -11.82 -3.47 5.22
N ASN A 160 -12.75 -3.61 4.27
CA ASN A 160 -13.83 -4.59 4.37
C ASN A 160 -13.32 -5.95 3.87
N SER A 161 -12.78 -6.74 4.79
CA SER A 161 -12.21 -8.05 4.47
C SER A 161 -13.22 -9.04 3.89
N LYS A 162 -14.51 -8.91 4.23
CA LYS A 162 -15.59 -9.72 3.65
C LYS A 162 -15.72 -9.43 2.17
N ASN A 163 -15.87 -8.16 1.81
CA ASN A 163 -15.92 -7.77 0.40
C ASN A 163 -14.63 -8.19 -0.33
N LEU A 164 -13.46 -7.94 0.26
CA LEU A 164 -12.17 -8.34 -0.30
C LEU A 164 -12.09 -9.86 -0.58
N SER A 165 -12.67 -10.69 0.27
CA SER A 165 -12.64 -12.16 0.09
C SER A 165 -13.31 -12.64 -1.20
N SER A 166 -14.24 -11.86 -1.74
CA SER A 166 -14.92 -12.14 -3.01
C SER A 166 -14.18 -11.64 -4.25
N GLN A 167 -13.12 -10.85 -4.09
CA GLN A 167 -12.44 -10.20 -5.20
C GLN A 167 -11.44 -11.14 -5.93
N PRO A 168 -11.28 -11.03 -7.26
CA PRO A 168 -10.33 -11.84 -8.04
C PRO A 168 -8.87 -11.62 -7.63
N ARG A 169 -8.11 -12.70 -7.40
CA ARG A 169 -6.68 -12.62 -6.97
C ARG A 169 -5.68 -12.49 -8.11
N ASP A 170 -6.14 -12.71 -9.33
CA ASP A 170 -5.36 -12.65 -10.57
C ASP A 170 -5.40 -11.28 -11.25
N LYS A 171 -6.27 -10.39 -10.77
CA LYS A 171 -6.41 -9.02 -11.28
C LYS A 171 -5.83 -8.00 -10.30
N VAL A 172 -5.24 -6.97 -10.88
CA VAL A 172 -4.90 -5.75 -10.13
C VAL A 172 -6.19 -5.13 -9.59
N MET A 173 -6.18 -4.65 -8.33
CA MET A 173 -7.31 -3.90 -7.78
C MET A 173 -6.93 -2.46 -7.48
N ILE A 174 -7.72 -1.53 -8.01
CA ILE A 174 -7.63 -0.10 -7.74
C ILE A 174 -9.04 0.47 -7.57
N ARG A 175 -9.13 1.62 -6.89
CA ARG A 175 -10.38 2.38 -6.84
C ARG A 175 -10.79 2.81 -8.25
N ASP A 176 -12.08 2.82 -8.51
CA ASP A 176 -12.66 3.41 -9.71
C ASP A 176 -12.34 4.91 -9.81
N SER A 177 -12.39 5.46 -11.03
CA SER A 177 -12.10 6.86 -11.40
C SER A 177 -10.65 7.35 -11.13
N TYR A 178 -10.24 8.40 -11.85
CA TYR A 178 -8.95 9.11 -11.69
C TYR A 178 -9.02 10.44 -12.43
N SER A 179 -8.20 11.40 -12.01
CA SER A 179 -8.06 12.69 -12.70
C SER A 179 -6.99 12.58 -13.77
N LYS A 180 -7.22 13.15 -14.95
CA LYS A 180 -6.25 13.23 -16.05
C LYS A 180 -5.60 14.61 -16.07
N ARG A 181 -4.30 14.66 -16.38
CA ARG A 181 -3.56 15.90 -16.64
C ARG A 181 -2.67 15.72 -17.87
N ASN A 182 -2.47 16.81 -18.61
CA ASN A 182 -1.56 16.82 -19.75
C ASN A 182 -0.16 17.23 -19.29
N LEU A 183 0.82 16.35 -19.49
CA LEU A 183 2.22 16.57 -19.11
C LEU A 183 2.86 17.78 -19.82
N THR A 184 2.35 18.13 -21.01
CA THR A 184 2.84 19.26 -21.81
C THR A 184 2.41 20.62 -21.27
N VAL A 185 1.31 20.66 -20.50
CA VAL A 185 0.76 21.90 -19.95
C VAL A 185 1.47 22.24 -18.63
N VAL A 186 2.04 23.45 -18.57
CA VAL A 186 2.44 24.06 -17.31
C VAL A 186 1.21 24.76 -16.75
N GLU A 187 0.66 24.26 -15.64
CA GLU A 187 -0.52 24.87 -15.02
C GLU A 187 -0.08 26.02 -14.11
N GLU A 188 -0.76 27.17 -14.23
CA GLU A 188 -0.65 28.27 -13.29
C GLU A 188 -1.21 27.80 -11.94
N THR A 189 -0.30 27.47 -11.02
CA THR A 189 -0.35 27.29 -9.55
C THR A 189 -1.60 26.82 -8.77
N GLU A 190 -2.82 26.76 -9.30
CA GLU A 190 -4.04 26.71 -8.47
C GLU A 190 -4.80 25.37 -8.46
N ASN A 191 -4.59 24.46 -9.42
CA ASN A 191 -5.50 23.30 -9.53
C ASN A 191 -5.13 22.09 -8.66
N TRP A 192 -3.85 21.85 -8.36
CA TRP A 192 -3.44 20.77 -7.43
C TRP A 192 -2.01 20.96 -6.92
N PHE A 193 -1.87 21.03 -5.59
CA PHE A 193 -0.64 21.42 -4.89
C PHE A 193 0.62 20.64 -5.31
N HIS A 194 0.48 19.38 -5.71
CA HIS A 194 1.62 18.51 -6.02
C HIS A 194 2.13 18.64 -7.45
N TRP A 195 1.39 19.28 -8.38
CA TRP A 195 1.76 19.33 -9.80
C TRP A 195 3.10 20.01 -10.03
N ASN A 196 3.26 21.21 -9.48
CA ASN A 196 4.44 22.06 -9.65
C ASN A 196 5.53 21.81 -8.60
N LYS A 197 5.46 20.69 -7.87
CA LYS A 197 6.51 20.29 -6.91
C LYS A 197 7.54 19.39 -7.60
N PRO A 198 8.75 19.22 -7.04
CA PRO A 198 9.80 18.38 -7.64
C PRO A 198 9.36 16.93 -7.91
N TRP A 199 8.42 16.40 -7.12
CA TRP A 199 7.83 15.06 -7.27
C TRP A 199 6.61 14.98 -8.20
N GLY A 200 6.21 16.11 -8.80
CA GLY A 200 5.09 16.23 -9.73
C GLY A 200 5.53 16.15 -11.18
N ARG A 201 5.26 17.21 -11.96
CA ARG A 201 5.51 17.26 -13.42
C ARG A 201 6.97 16.95 -13.78
N GLU A 202 7.92 17.52 -13.06
CA GLU A 202 9.35 17.31 -13.33
C GLU A 202 9.75 15.83 -13.17
N ALA A 203 9.34 15.19 -12.07
CA ALA A 203 9.55 13.76 -11.84
C ALA A 203 8.89 12.89 -12.90
N LEU A 204 7.70 13.26 -13.38
CA LEU A 204 6.99 12.54 -14.45
C LEU A 204 7.71 12.64 -15.79
N ILE A 205 8.28 13.79 -16.13
CA ILE A 205 9.13 13.94 -17.33
C ILE A 205 10.33 13.01 -17.23
N LYS A 206 11.05 13.05 -16.09
CA LYS A 206 12.19 12.15 -15.84
C LYS A 206 11.79 10.67 -15.94
N LEU A 207 10.61 10.31 -15.40
CA LEU A 207 10.05 8.97 -15.48
C LEU A 207 9.87 8.51 -16.93
N PHE A 208 9.15 9.26 -17.76
CA PHE A 208 8.90 8.83 -19.14
C PHE A 208 10.18 8.79 -19.98
N THR A 209 11.12 9.71 -19.75
CA THR A 209 12.45 9.63 -20.35
C THR A 209 13.16 8.34 -19.95
N GLN A 210 13.20 8.02 -18.66
CA GLN A 210 13.83 6.79 -18.17
C GLN A 210 13.16 5.53 -18.72
N LEU A 211 11.82 5.47 -18.75
CA LEU A 211 11.06 4.34 -19.29
C LEU A 211 11.35 4.13 -20.79
N ARG A 212 11.36 5.20 -21.60
CA ARG A 212 11.63 5.13 -23.04
C ARG A 212 13.06 4.67 -23.32
N THR A 213 14.04 5.24 -22.61
CA THR A 213 15.45 4.84 -22.71
C THR A 213 15.63 3.38 -22.32
N SER A 214 15.05 2.95 -21.19
CA SER A 214 15.10 1.56 -20.72
C SER A 214 14.43 0.56 -21.68
N ALA A 215 13.34 0.96 -22.34
CA ALA A 215 12.67 0.16 -23.35
C ALA A 215 13.45 0.09 -24.68
N LYS A 216 14.43 0.98 -24.90
CA LYS A 216 14.99 1.32 -26.21
C LYS A 216 13.88 1.73 -27.20
N PHE A 217 12.84 2.39 -26.70
CA PHE A 217 11.70 2.81 -27.50
C PHE A 217 12.05 4.10 -28.26
N ALA A 218 12.10 4.03 -29.59
CA ALA A 218 12.25 5.21 -30.44
C ALA A 218 10.86 5.76 -30.79
N PRO A 219 10.52 7.02 -30.45
CA PRO A 219 9.27 7.63 -30.89
C PRO A 219 9.25 7.77 -32.41
N SER A 220 8.12 7.42 -33.04
CA SER A 220 7.95 7.48 -34.49
C SER A 220 7.65 8.90 -35.03
N SER A 221 7.44 9.92 -34.19
CA SER A 221 7.06 11.27 -34.64
C SER A 221 8.12 12.34 -34.33
N SER A 222 8.26 13.27 -35.26
CA SER A 222 9.14 14.45 -35.17
C SER A 222 8.72 15.44 -34.07
N VAL A 223 7.45 15.45 -33.67
CA VAL A 223 6.90 16.34 -32.64
C VAL A 223 7.47 16.04 -31.24
N ALA A 224 7.87 14.79 -30.99
CA ALA A 224 8.52 14.40 -29.72
C ALA A 224 9.98 14.89 -29.62
N ARG A 225 10.65 15.18 -30.75
CA ARG A 225 12.03 15.70 -30.77
C ARG A 225 12.08 17.16 -30.34
N THR A 226 11.12 17.97 -30.76
CA THR A 226 11.06 19.40 -30.46
C THR A 226 10.64 19.74 -29.03
N MET A 227 9.98 18.82 -28.31
CA MET A 227 9.53 19.07 -26.93
C MET A 227 10.61 18.95 -25.84
N PHE A 228 11.75 18.32 -26.13
CA PHE A 228 12.79 18.04 -25.12
C PHE A 228 14.12 18.80 -25.35
N GLY A 229 14.12 19.75 -26.30
CA GLY A 229 15.29 20.56 -26.65
C GLY A 229 16.34 19.76 -27.43
N ASP A 230 17.00 20.43 -28.37
CA ASP A 230 18.12 19.88 -29.14
C ASP A 230 19.39 19.64 -28.26
N ASP A 231 19.33 19.96 -26.97
CA ASP A 231 20.43 19.86 -25.99
C ASP A 231 20.51 18.53 -25.23
N VAL A 232 19.88 17.45 -25.70
CA VAL A 232 20.20 16.08 -25.22
C VAL A 232 21.47 15.52 -25.91
N HIS A 233 22.34 16.40 -26.41
CA HIS A 233 23.73 16.08 -26.73
C HIS A 233 24.60 16.22 -25.47
N GLY A 234 24.38 15.32 -24.52
CA GLY A 234 25.13 15.29 -23.26
C GLY A 234 25.05 13.99 -22.46
N LEU A 235 24.39 12.94 -22.98
CA LEU A 235 24.53 11.60 -22.44
C LEU A 235 25.68 10.92 -23.19
N SER A 236 26.90 11.15 -22.70
CA SER A 236 28.04 10.30 -23.04
C SER A 236 27.64 8.84 -22.81
N SER A 237 28.17 7.98 -23.68
CA SER A 237 27.99 6.54 -23.70
C SER A 237 28.65 5.83 -22.50
N GLU A 238 28.46 6.34 -21.28
CA GLU A 238 28.77 5.59 -20.07
C GLU A 238 27.82 4.40 -19.98
N GLU A 239 28.39 3.22 -19.79
CA GLU A 239 27.72 1.93 -19.74
C GLU A 239 26.39 2.05 -18.99
N PHE A 240 25.28 1.74 -19.68
CA PHE A 240 23.95 1.70 -19.09
C PHE A 240 23.91 0.59 -18.03
N GLN A 241 24.40 0.87 -16.83
CA GLN A 241 24.18 0.05 -15.65
C GLN A 241 22.67 0.04 -15.42
N SER A 242 22.11 -1.16 -15.31
CA SER A 242 20.67 -1.35 -15.04
C SER A 242 20.26 -0.41 -13.88
N PRO A 243 19.28 0.49 -14.08
CA PRO A 243 18.86 1.44 -13.03
C PRO A 243 18.21 0.71 -11.84
N VAL A 244 17.95 -0.60 -11.99
CA VAL A 244 17.34 -1.44 -10.97
C VAL A 244 18.36 -2.48 -10.48
N PRO A 245 18.88 -2.32 -9.25
CA PRO A 245 19.89 -3.23 -8.70
C PRO A 245 19.44 -4.71 -8.74
N GLY A 246 20.31 -5.57 -9.27
CA GLY A 246 20.07 -7.02 -9.31
C GLY A 246 19.11 -7.49 -10.42
N ARG A 247 18.78 -6.64 -11.40
CA ARG A 247 17.94 -7.00 -12.56
C ARG A 247 18.71 -6.95 -13.86
N THR A 248 18.41 -7.90 -14.75
CA THR A 248 19.02 -7.93 -16.08
C THR A 248 18.45 -6.83 -16.97
N SER A 249 19.24 -6.34 -17.93
CA SER A 249 18.76 -5.36 -18.92
C SER A 249 17.57 -5.90 -19.75
N ARG A 250 17.48 -7.22 -19.92
CA ARG A 250 16.36 -7.88 -20.59
C ARG A 250 15.06 -7.74 -19.80
N ASP A 251 15.10 -7.96 -18.48
CA ASP A 251 13.93 -7.82 -17.62
C ASP A 251 13.45 -6.38 -17.56
N VAL A 252 14.38 -5.43 -17.41
CA VAL A 252 14.08 -3.99 -17.41
C VAL A 252 13.46 -3.56 -18.73
N LYS A 253 14.05 -3.96 -19.87
CA LYS A 253 13.49 -3.67 -21.20
C LYS A 253 12.08 -4.25 -21.35
N ARG A 254 11.84 -5.50 -20.96
CA ARG A 254 10.52 -6.15 -21.03
C ARG A 254 9.47 -5.37 -20.23
N ALA A 255 9.75 -5.09 -18.96
CA ALA A 255 8.79 -4.43 -18.08
C ALA A 255 8.48 -3.01 -18.54
N THR A 256 9.49 -2.25 -18.97
CA THR A 256 9.30 -0.86 -19.43
C THR A 256 8.61 -0.77 -20.80
N SER A 257 8.89 -1.68 -21.73
CA SER A 257 8.18 -1.74 -23.01
C SER A 257 6.70 -2.04 -22.79
N ARG A 258 6.41 -3.09 -22.00
CA ARG A 258 5.04 -3.46 -21.60
C ARG A 258 4.32 -2.31 -20.92
N PHE A 259 5.00 -1.60 -20.02
CA PHE A 259 4.46 -0.42 -19.34
C PHE A 259 3.98 0.62 -20.35
N LEU A 260 4.85 1.05 -21.26
CA LEU A 260 4.54 2.10 -22.24
C LEU A 260 3.39 1.69 -23.17
N GLU A 261 3.39 0.43 -23.64
CA GLU A 261 2.34 -0.10 -24.51
C GLU A 261 0.98 -0.14 -23.82
N ASN A 262 0.91 -0.74 -22.63
CA ASN A 262 -0.34 -0.86 -21.88
C ASN A 262 -0.83 0.50 -21.41
N TYR A 263 0.05 1.36 -20.90
CA TYR A 263 -0.32 2.68 -20.42
C TYR A 263 -0.90 3.54 -21.56
N SER A 264 -0.22 3.56 -22.72
CA SER A 264 -0.71 4.26 -23.91
C SER A 264 -2.07 3.71 -24.36
N ALA A 265 -2.24 2.38 -24.40
CA ALA A 265 -3.51 1.78 -24.79
C ALA A 265 -4.65 2.04 -23.80
N ASN A 266 -4.36 2.05 -22.49
CA ASN A 266 -5.37 2.26 -21.45
C ASN A 266 -5.79 3.73 -21.32
N ILE A 267 -4.86 4.67 -21.55
CA ILE A 267 -5.07 6.11 -21.31
C ILE A 267 -5.32 6.90 -22.59
N GLY A 268 -4.80 6.42 -23.72
CA GLY A 268 -4.91 7.00 -25.06
C GLY A 268 -3.67 7.79 -25.50
N SER A 269 -2.78 8.18 -24.57
CA SER A 269 -1.54 8.89 -24.87
C SER A 269 -0.55 8.80 -23.72
N LEU A 270 0.75 8.84 -24.03
CA LEU A 270 1.83 8.98 -23.04
C LEU A 270 1.99 10.41 -22.52
N ASP A 271 1.36 11.39 -23.17
CA ASP A 271 1.36 12.79 -22.72
C ASP A 271 0.28 13.05 -21.65
N ILE A 272 -0.59 12.06 -21.41
CA ILE A 272 -1.63 12.13 -20.39
C ILE A 272 -1.20 11.33 -19.17
N VAL A 273 -1.05 12.02 -18.04
CA VAL A 273 -0.82 11.40 -16.74
C VAL A 273 -2.10 11.34 -15.94
N ILE A 274 -2.20 10.34 -15.07
CA ILE A 274 -3.35 10.16 -14.19
C ILE A 274 -2.93 10.26 -12.75
N HIS A 275 -3.77 10.88 -11.92
CA HIS A 275 -3.56 10.89 -10.49
C HIS A 275 -4.83 10.62 -9.69
N ARG A 276 -4.62 10.08 -8.50
CA ARG A 276 -5.67 9.86 -7.50
C ARG A 276 -5.07 9.75 -6.11
N ALA A 277 -5.72 10.44 -5.18
CA ALA A 277 -5.50 10.24 -3.76
C ALA A 277 -6.29 9.02 -3.28
N THR A 278 -5.58 7.92 -3.04
CA THR A 278 -6.14 6.67 -2.51
C THR A 278 -5.03 5.89 -1.80
N ASP A 279 -5.44 5.10 -0.82
CA ASP A 279 -4.55 4.30 0.04
C ASP A 279 -4.99 2.83 0.01
N PHE A 280 -5.39 2.34 -1.16
CA PHE A 280 -5.85 0.96 -1.35
C PHE A 280 -5.39 0.46 -2.72
N PHE A 281 -4.52 -0.54 -2.73
CA PHE A 281 -3.92 -1.07 -3.95
C PHE A 281 -3.60 -2.55 -3.81
N PHE A 282 -4.11 -3.38 -4.73
CA PHE A 282 -3.76 -4.80 -4.78
C PHE A 282 -2.99 -5.14 -6.06
N VAL A 283 -1.89 -5.87 -5.89
CA VAL A 283 -1.09 -6.41 -6.99
C VAL A 283 -0.98 -7.93 -6.85
N PRO A 284 -1.44 -8.70 -7.85
CA PRO A 284 -1.22 -10.15 -7.90
C PRO A 284 0.27 -10.52 -7.87
N GLU A 285 0.59 -11.67 -7.27
CA GLU A 285 1.96 -12.20 -7.22
C GLU A 285 2.53 -12.46 -8.63
N SER A 286 1.67 -12.77 -9.61
CA SER A 286 2.07 -12.92 -11.01
C SER A 286 2.70 -11.66 -11.62
N TRP A 287 2.40 -10.48 -11.08
CA TRP A 287 2.95 -9.19 -11.50
C TRP A 287 4.15 -8.72 -10.67
N ARG A 288 4.58 -9.52 -9.68
CA ARG A 288 5.61 -9.13 -8.69
C ARG A 288 6.88 -8.58 -9.33
N GLU A 289 7.45 -9.28 -10.30
CA GLU A 289 8.74 -8.92 -10.89
C GLU A 289 8.67 -7.60 -11.66
N ASP A 290 7.61 -7.41 -12.45
CA ASP A 290 7.39 -6.17 -13.19
C ASP A 290 7.07 -5.01 -12.24
N TYR A 291 6.26 -5.24 -11.19
CA TYR A 291 6.00 -4.22 -10.16
C TYR A 291 7.29 -3.74 -9.51
N ILE A 292 8.16 -4.68 -9.06
CA ILE A 292 9.43 -4.32 -8.42
C ILE A 292 10.26 -3.43 -9.33
N ILE A 293 10.44 -3.82 -10.60
CA ILE A 293 11.24 -3.07 -11.57
C ILE A 293 10.67 -1.67 -11.78
N LEU A 294 9.37 -1.58 -12.07
CA LEU A 294 8.72 -0.31 -12.39
C LEU A 294 8.67 0.61 -11.16
N ALA A 295 8.29 0.09 -9.99
CA ALA A 295 8.24 0.88 -8.77
C ALA A 295 9.62 1.41 -8.37
N GLU A 296 10.71 0.67 -8.61
CA GLU A 296 12.08 1.17 -8.38
C GLU A 296 12.45 2.29 -9.35
N ILE A 297 12.04 2.23 -10.62
CA ILE A 297 12.21 3.33 -11.57
C ILE A 297 11.41 4.56 -11.12
N PHE A 298 10.12 4.39 -10.77
CA PHE A 298 9.28 5.49 -10.27
C PHE A 298 9.89 6.16 -9.04
N GLN A 299 10.40 5.35 -8.10
CA GLN A 299 11.08 5.85 -6.92
C GLN A 299 12.37 6.59 -7.26
N TYR A 300 13.20 6.05 -8.15
CA TYR A 300 14.44 6.69 -8.60
C TYR A 300 14.17 8.07 -9.20
N THR A 301 13.07 8.21 -9.94
CA THR A 301 12.65 9.49 -10.52
C THR A 301 11.87 10.38 -9.56
N GLY A 302 11.57 9.93 -8.34
CA GLY A 302 10.92 10.72 -7.30
C GLY A 302 9.43 10.98 -7.50
N VAL A 303 8.72 10.12 -8.23
CA VAL A 303 7.31 10.33 -8.60
C VAL A 303 6.40 10.25 -7.36
N PHE A 304 5.50 11.20 -7.21
CA PHE A 304 4.55 11.23 -6.10
C PHE A 304 3.56 10.07 -6.12
N LEU A 305 3.21 9.52 -4.95
CA LEU A 305 2.36 8.35 -4.81
C LEU A 305 1.02 8.45 -5.57
N GLU A 306 0.40 9.64 -5.58
CA GLU A 306 -0.91 9.82 -6.22
C GLU A 306 -0.84 9.66 -7.74
N PHE A 307 0.35 9.84 -8.34
CA PHE A 307 0.64 9.42 -9.71
C PHE A 307 1.08 7.97 -9.77
N ALA A 308 2.05 7.62 -8.93
CA ALA A 308 2.76 6.35 -9.02
C ALA A 308 1.81 5.17 -8.97
N PHE A 309 0.89 5.14 -8.01
CA PHE A 309 -0.02 4.01 -7.88
C PHE A 309 -0.92 3.80 -9.11
N PRO A 310 -1.79 4.74 -9.52
CA PRO A 310 -2.66 4.49 -10.66
C PRO A 310 -1.87 4.24 -11.94
N MET A 311 -0.73 4.91 -12.15
CA MET A 311 0.11 4.69 -13.33
C MET A 311 0.79 3.32 -13.35
N LEU A 312 1.36 2.85 -12.22
CA LEU A 312 1.95 1.51 -12.13
C LEU A 312 0.93 0.44 -12.53
N HIS A 313 -0.29 0.51 -12.01
CA HIS A 313 -1.33 -0.45 -12.31
C HIS A 313 -1.77 -0.44 -13.77
N LEU A 314 -2.07 0.76 -14.32
CA LEU A 314 -2.50 0.90 -15.71
C LEU A 314 -1.36 0.81 -16.73
N GLY A 315 -0.11 0.78 -16.30
CA GLY A 315 1.02 0.41 -17.17
C GLY A 315 1.39 -1.06 -17.07
N MET A 316 1.31 -1.70 -15.89
CA MET A 316 1.65 -3.13 -15.78
C MET A 316 0.72 -4.04 -16.59
N THR A 317 -0.58 -3.71 -16.61
CA THR A 317 -1.61 -4.57 -17.23
C THR A 317 -2.60 -3.79 -18.07
N ARG A 318 -3.34 -4.49 -18.94
CA ARG A 318 -4.43 -3.92 -19.74
C ARG A 318 -5.68 -3.70 -18.90
N LYS A 319 -6.51 -2.72 -19.27
CA LYS A 319 -7.70 -2.29 -18.51
C LYS A 319 -8.68 -3.43 -18.22
N GLU A 320 -8.83 -4.41 -19.11
CA GLU A 320 -9.67 -5.60 -18.93
C GLU A 320 -9.21 -6.53 -17.79
N ASN A 321 -7.94 -6.43 -17.42
CA ASN A 321 -7.31 -7.19 -16.33
C ASN A 321 -7.20 -6.37 -15.04
N VAL A 322 -7.88 -5.22 -14.98
CA VAL A 322 -8.03 -4.40 -13.78
C VAL A 322 -9.42 -4.64 -13.20
N ASN A 323 -9.45 -4.92 -11.90
CA ASN A 323 -10.68 -4.98 -11.13
C ASN A 323 -10.86 -3.64 -10.39
N TYR A 324 -11.84 -2.85 -10.82
CA TYR A 324 -12.17 -1.59 -10.15
C TYR A 324 -13.04 -1.90 -8.93
N VAL A 325 -12.50 -1.64 -7.74
CA VAL A 325 -13.22 -1.90 -6.49
C VAL A 325 -14.04 -0.68 -6.08
N HIS A 326 -15.26 -0.92 -5.62
CA HIS A 326 -16.08 0.11 -5.00
C HIS A 326 -15.46 0.46 -3.63
N GLY A 327 -15.00 1.69 -3.48
CA GLY A 327 -14.38 2.15 -2.23
C GLY A 327 -14.38 3.66 -2.14
N VAL A 328 -14.35 4.16 -0.91
CA VAL A 328 -14.49 5.59 -0.63
C VAL A 328 -13.15 6.16 -0.16
N SER A 329 -12.75 7.29 -0.76
CA SER A 329 -11.62 8.11 -0.30
C SER A 329 -12.09 9.55 -0.13
N LEU A 330 -12.37 9.92 1.11
CA LEU A 330 -12.93 11.20 1.49
C LEU A 330 -11.85 12.26 1.61
N TRP A 331 -12.21 13.49 1.22
CA TRP A 331 -11.33 14.66 1.31
C TRP A 331 -12.05 15.83 2.00
N ARG A 332 -11.29 16.80 2.48
CA ARG A 332 -11.83 18.01 3.14
C ARG A 332 -12.72 17.66 4.35
N GLU A 333 -13.91 18.26 4.44
CA GLU A 333 -14.81 18.16 5.59
C GLU A 333 -15.41 16.77 5.78
N GLU A 334 -15.61 16.02 4.69
CA GLU A 334 -16.18 14.66 4.71
C GLU A 334 -15.34 13.72 5.59
N ARG A 335 -14.02 13.96 5.64
CA ARG A 335 -13.06 13.19 6.45
C ARG A 335 -13.29 13.28 7.96
N ASN A 336 -14.11 14.23 8.42
CA ASN A 336 -14.36 14.42 9.84
C ASN A 336 -15.46 13.51 10.39
N ALA A 337 -16.26 12.89 9.52
CA ALA A 337 -17.29 11.93 9.90
C ALA A 337 -17.36 10.77 8.88
N PRO A 338 -16.27 10.00 8.72
CA PRO A 338 -16.15 9.02 7.64
C PRO A 338 -17.18 7.90 7.72
N TRP A 339 -17.66 7.56 8.91
CA TRP A 339 -18.71 6.57 9.13
C TRP A 339 -20.02 6.88 8.40
N LYS A 340 -20.31 8.15 8.09
CA LYS A 340 -21.51 8.54 7.32
C LYS A 340 -21.50 8.07 5.87
N PHE A 341 -20.33 7.71 5.35
CA PHE A 341 -20.12 7.27 3.98
C PHE A 341 -19.86 5.77 3.88
N TYR A 342 -19.96 5.04 5.00
CA TYR A 342 -19.76 3.59 5.00
C TYR A 342 -20.99 2.87 4.45
N HIS A 343 -20.75 1.94 3.53
CA HIS A 343 -21.72 0.96 3.07
C HIS A 343 -21.08 -0.44 3.10
N GLU A 344 -21.90 -1.49 3.27
CA GLU A 344 -21.40 -2.87 3.38
C GLU A 344 -20.74 -3.39 2.10
N ASP A 345 -21.09 -2.83 0.95
CA ASP A 345 -20.56 -3.20 -0.36
C ASP A 345 -19.22 -2.52 -0.68
N LEU A 346 -18.77 -1.58 0.16
CA LEU A 346 -17.44 -0.97 0.00
C LEU A 346 -16.34 -2.00 0.30
N ALA A 347 -15.32 -2.04 -0.55
CA ALA A 347 -14.07 -2.75 -0.31
C ALA A 347 -13.21 -2.06 0.77
N PHE A 348 -13.29 -0.73 0.87
CA PHE A 348 -12.59 0.04 1.89
C PHE A 348 -13.22 1.43 2.13
N LEU A 349 -12.94 1.98 3.32
CA LEU A 349 -13.24 3.35 3.72
C LEU A 349 -11.93 4.06 4.09
N HIS A 350 -11.64 5.18 3.43
CA HIS A 350 -10.50 6.05 3.73
C HIS A 350 -10.96 7.51 3.85
N PRO A 351 -10.53 8.26 4.88
CA PRO A 351 -9.83 7.78 6.07
C PRO A 351 -10.79 7.25 7.14
N PHE A 352 -10.31 6.34 7.98
CA PHE A 352 -10.79 6.05 9.31
C PHE A 352 -9.59 6.12 10.27
N LYS A 353 -9.40 7.27 10.92
CA LYS A 353 -8.27 7.58 11.78
C LYS A 353 -8.55 7.05 13.18
N SER A 354 -8.20 5.80 13.45
CA SER A 354 -8.49 5.12 14.73
C SER A 354 -8.16 5.93 15.99
N MET A 355 -7.08 6.72 15.99
CA MET A 355 -6.69 7.55 17.14
C MET A 355 -7.61 8.76 17.38
N LYS A 356 -8.39 9.19 16.39
CA LYS A 356 -9.30 10.34 16.45
C LYS A 356 -10.75 9.85 16.46
N ASP A 357 -11.10 8.97 15.53
CA ASP A 357 -12.48 8.60 15.28
C ASP A 357 -13.04 7.74 16.42
N LEU A 358 -12.20 6.91 17.06
CA LEU A 358 -12.57 6.14 18.26
C LEU A 358 -12.60 6.97 19.55
N GLU A 359 -12.27 8.27 19.50
CA GLU A 359 -12.46 9.18 20.64
C GLU A 359 -13.84 9.88 20.57
N THR A 360 -14.54 9.76 19.44
CA THR A 360 -15.88 10.34 19.25
C THR A 360 -16.96 9.32 19.56
N LYS A 361 -18.12 9.78 20.06
CA LYS A 361 -19.26 8.91 20.35
C LYS A 361 -19.75 8.20 19.09
N GLU A 362 -19.96 8.95 18.01
CA GLU A 362 -20.49 8.44 16.74
C GLU A 362 -19.51 7.50 16.06
N GLY A 363 -18.20 7.81 16.09
CA GLY A 363 -17.18 6.92 15.53
C GLY A 363 -17.05 5.60 16.31
N LEU A 364 -17.19 5.63 17.64
CA LEU A 364 -17.26 4.43 18.47
C LEU A 364 -18.53 3.61 18.19
N GLU A 365 -19.69 4.25 18.14
CA GLU A 365 -20.97 3.57 17.84
C GLU A 365 -20.91 2.87 16.47
N PHE A 366 -20.42 3.56 15.44
CA PHE A 366 -20.18 2.96 14.13
C PHE A 366 -19.20 1.79 14.19
N PHE A 367 -18.03 2.00 14.80
CA PHE A 367 -16.96 1.01 14.77
C PHE A 367 -17.36 -0.25 15.54
N CYS A 368 -17.85 -0.09 16.77
CA CYS A 368 -18.22 -1.22 17.63
C CYS A 368 -19.53 -1.87 17.17
N GLY A 369 -20.59 -1.09 16.93
CA GLY A 369 -21.95 -1.58 16.71
C GLY A 369 -22.38 -1.75 15.25
N SER A 370 -21.50 -1.46 14.29
CA SER A 370 -21.81 -1.70 12.87
C SER A 370 -20.68 -2.41 12.15
N PHE A 371 -19.46 -1.88 12.25
CA PHE A 371 -18.33 -2.48 11.54
C PHE A 371 -17.86 -3.79 12.19
N LEU A 372 -17.50 -3.76 13.48
CA LEU A 372 -16.95 -4.92 14.18
C LEU A 372 -17.95 -6.08 14.30
N GLU A 373 -19.17 -5.80 14.75
CA GLU A 373 -20.21 -6.83 14.90
C GLU A 373 -20.40 -7.66 13.62
N ARG A 374 -20.50 -6.99 12.47
CA ARG A 374 -20.67 -7.66 11.17
C ARG A 374 -19.40 -8.38 10.72
N TYR A 375 -18.24 -7.77 10.97
CA TYR A 375 -16.96 -8.36 10.64
C TYR A 375 -16.74 -9.67 11.41
N GLU A 376 -17.07 -9.69 12.71
CA GLU A 376 -16.98 -10.86 13.58
C GLU A 376 -17.91 -11.99 13.12
N ALA A 377 -19.18 -11.65 12.84
CA ALA A 377 -20.13 -12.61 12.32
C ALA A 377 -19.62 -13.29 11.03
N TRP A 378 -18.96 -12.53 10.16
CA TRP A 378 -18.36 -13.08 8.94
C TRP A 378 -17.06 -13.86 9.21
N VAL A 379 -16.18 -13.43 10.10
CA VAL A 379 -14.93 -14.19 10.38
C VAL A 379 -15.27 -15.57 10.95
N HIS A 380 -16.34 -15.68 11.76
CA HIS A 380 -16.72 -16.89 12.48
C HIS A 380 -17.81 -17.74 11.81
N SER A 381 -18.43 -17.27 10.72
CA SER A 381 -19.23 -18.11 9.80
C SER A 381 -18.36 -19.02 8.95
#